data_AF-A0A1F5CT42-F1
#
_entry.id   AF-A0A1F5CT42-F1
#
_cell.length_a   1.000
_cell.length_b   1.000
_cell.length_c   1.000
_cell.angle_alpha   90.00
_cell.angle_beta   90.00
_cell.angle_gamma   90.00
#
_symmetry.space_group_name_H-M   'P 1'
#
loop_
_entity.id
_entity.type
_entity.pdbx_description
1 polymer ?
#
loop_
_entity_poly.entity_id
_entity_poly.type
_entity_poly.pdbx_seq_one_letter_code
_entity_poly.pdbx_strand_id
1 'polypeptide(L)'
;MSQPQLRMRQTIGGYTFEGPYMTPDLVPQSPAVYAIVCSDQRNYYLLDVGYSADARRAVKRSPRRRCWEANTRGALMYSFLVDGQLDEAGYRALEKEIRGKYPQVPCGQR
;
A
#
# COMPACT_ATOMS: atom_id res chain seq x y z
N MET A 1 22.21 -0.96 23.68
CA MET A 1 21.74 -2.21 23.05
C MET A 1 20.46 -1.87 22.29
N SER A 2 20.47 -1.94 20.96
CA SER A 2 19.27 -1.71 20.13
C SER A 2 18.38 -2.95 20.21
N GLN A 3 17.11 -2.77 20.56
CA GLN A 3 16.14 -3.86 20.55
C GLN A 3 15.94 -4.38 19.11
N PRO A 4 15.69 -5.70 18.93
CA PRO A 4 15.38 -6.24 17.62
C PRO A 4 14.07 -5.65 17.09
N GLN A 5 14.09 -5.16 15.84
CA GLN A 5 12.92 -4.58 15.21
C GLN A 5 12.14 -5.67 14.45
N LEU A 6 10.88 -5.87 14.83
CA LEU A 6 9.96 -6.73 14.09
C LEU A 6 9.27 -5.93 12.99
N ARG A 7 9.05 -6.58 11.84
CA ARG A 7 8.27 -6.02 10.73
C ARG A 7 6.85 -6.53 10.80
N MET A 8 5.89 -5.61 10.71
CA MET A 8 4.48 -5.96 10.64
C MET A 8 4.13 -6.48 9.24
N ARG A 9 3.24 -7.47 9.17
CA ARG A 9 2.75 -8.01 7.92
C ARG A 9 1.24 -8.14 7.97
N GLN A 10 0.59 -7.91 6.83
CA GLN A 10 -0.84 -8.09 6.66
C GLN A 10 -1.18 -8.65 5.27
N THR A 11 -2.28 -9.37 5.18
CA THR A 11 -2.73 -9.96 3.93
C THR A 11 -3.68 -9.01 3.21
N ILE A 12 -3.36 -8.64 1.96
CA ILE A 12 -4.22 -7.84 1.07
C ILE A 12 -4.34 -8.57 -0.25
N GLY A 13 -5.56 -8.87 -0.68
CA GLY A 13 -5.83 -9.56 -1.95
C GLY A 13 -5.24 -10.96 -2.04
N GLY A 14 -4.95 -11.61 -0.90
CA GLY A 14 -4.26 -12.91 -0.84
C GLY A 14 -2.74 -12.82 -0.82
N TYR A 15 -2.17 -11.62 -0.88
CA TYR A 15 -0.72 -11.39 -0.85
C TYR A 15 -0.27 -10.81 0.48
N THR A 16 0.95 -11.14 0.89
CA THR A 16 1.54 -10.63 2.14
C THR A 16 2.23 -9.30 1.90
N PHE A 17 1.67 -8.24 2.47
CA PHE A 17 2.27 -6.91 2.49
C PHE A 17 3.02 -6.70 3.80
N GLU A 18 4.09 -5.91 3.76
CA GLU A 18 4.69 -5.32 4.93
C GLU A 18 3.94 -4.04 5.33
N GLY A 19 3.75 -3.83 6.62
CA GLY A 19 2.94 -2.75 7.20
C GLY A 19 1.65 -3.26 7.86
N PRO A 20 0.72 -2.37 8.21
CA PRO A 20 0.69 -0.95 7.83
C PRO A 20 1.51 -0.05 8.76
N TYR A 21 2.15 0.97 8.18
CA TYR A 21 2.96 1.96 8.89
C TYR A 21 2.33 3.35 8.84
N MET A 22 2.44 4.13 9.92
CA MET A 22 1.88 5.49 9.97
C MET A 22 2.70 6.53 9.17
N THR A 23 3.95 6.22 8.84
CA THR A 23 4.82 7.09 8.03
C THR A 23 5.07 6.48 6.65
N PRO A 24 5.01 7.29 5.58
CA PRO A 24 5.42 6.84 4.25
C PRO A 24 6.94 6.61 4.14
N ASP A 25 7.75 7.00 5.14
CA ASP A 25 9.21 6.83 5.12
C ASP A 25 9.64 5.36 5.13
N LEU A 26 8.81 4.48 5.69
CA LEU A 26 9.06 3.04 5.72
C LEU A 26 8.74 2.33 4.40
N VAL A 27 8.01 3.00 3.50
CA VAL A 27 7.79 2.49 2.13
C VAL A 27 9.14 2.53 1.37
N PRO A 28 9.49 1.49 0.60
CA PRO A 28 10.80 1.40 -0.04
C PRO A 28 10.93 2.34 -1.25
N GLN A 29 12.16 2.78 -1.52
CA GLN A 29 12.55 3.46 -2.77
C GLN A 29 12.95 2.43 -3.82
N SER A 30 12.03 1.51 -4.14
CA SER A 30 12.22 0.44 -5.11
C SER A 30 10.88 0.10 -5.77
N PRO A 31 10.89 -0.75 -6.83
CA PRO A 31 9.69 -1.34 -7.35
C PRO A 31 8.92 -2.06 -6.24
N ALA A 32 7.64 -1.70 -6.10
CA ALA A 32 6.72 -2.35 -5.17
C ALA A 32 5.27 -2.09 -5.56
N VAL A 33 4.38 -2.99 -5.16
CA VAL A 33 2.95 -2.66 -5.03
C VAL A 33 2.75 -2.02 -3.66
N TYR A 34 2.17 -0.83 -3.62
CA TYR A 34 1.78 -0.16 -2.39
C TYR A 34 0.28 -0.26 -2.18
N ALA A 35 -0.13 -0.33 -0.92
CA ALA A 35 -1.52 -0.22 -0.49
C ALA A 35 -1.66 0.93 0.50
N ILE A 36 -2.66 1.78 0.26
CA ILE A 36 -3.06 2.84 1.17
C ILE A 36 -4.22 2.32 1.98
N VAL A 37 -4.06 2.28 3.30
CA VAL A 37 -5.09 1.81 4.22
C VAL A 37 -5.38 2.89 5.25
N CYS A 38 -6.55 2.82 5.88
CA CYS A 38 -6.80 3.59 7.09
C CYS A 38 -7.42 2.72 8.18
N SER A 39 -7.32 3.16 9.43
CA SER A 39 -7.93 2.47 10.56
C SER A 39 -8.51 3.42 11.59
N ASP A 40 -9.70 3.09 12.08
CA ASP A 40 -10.38 3.71 13.21
C ASP A 40 -10.07 2.99 14.54
N GLN A 41 -8.95 2.25 14.59
CA GLN A 41 -8.52 1.36 15.69
C GLN A 41 -9.36 0.08 15.88
N ARG A 42 -10.51 -0.04 15.20
CA ARG A 42 -11.35 -1.24 15.24
C ARG A 42 -11.20 -2.07 13.97
N ASN A 43 -11.20 -1.40 12.83
CA ASN A 43 -11.15 -2.01 11.51
C ASN A 43 -10.05 -1.39 10.66
N TYR A 44 -9.65 -2.10 9.62
CA TYR A 44 -8.80 -1.59 8.55
C TYR A 44 -9.62 -1.47 7.26
N TYR A 45 -9.40 -0.39 6.54
CA TYR A 45 -10.08 -0.08 5.29
C TYR A 45 -9.07 0.18 4.19
N LEU A 46 -9.21 -0.52 3.05
CA LEU A 46 -8.37 -0.32 1.88
C LEU A 46 -8.86 0.89 1.06
N LEU A 47 -7.98 1.85 0.82
CA LEU A 47 -8.29 3.10 0.11
C LEU A 47 -7.74 3.15 -1.31
N ASP A 48 -6.56 2.59 -1.57
CA ASP A 48 -5.92 2.56 -2.89
C ASP A 48 -4.92 1.40 -2.95
N VAL A 49 -4.69 0.89 -4.15
CA VAL A 49 -3.60 -0.04 -4.47
C VAL A 49 -2.96 0.45 -5.76
N GLY A 50 -1.64 0.51 -5.79
CA GLY A 50 -0.90 0.93 -6.97
C GLY A 50 0.47 0.30 -7.06
N TYR A 51 1.02 0.29 -8.25
CA TYR A 51 2.41 -0.08 -8.51
C TYR A 51 3.24 1.17 -8.82
N SER A 52 4.50 1.19 -8.38
CA SER A 52 5.50 2.12 -8.87
C SER A 52 6.89 1.52 -8.80
N ALA A 53 7.76 1.92 -9.73
CA ALA A 53 9.20 1.66 -9.67
C ALA A 53 9.91 2.39 -8.50
N ASP A 54 9.27 3.42 -7.95
CA ASP A 54 9.69 4.11 -6.71
C ASP A 54 8.47 4.33 -5.82
N ALA A 55 8.12 3.29 -5.04
CA ALA A 55 6.91 3.29 -4.22
C ALA A 55 6.90 4.41 -3.18
N ARG A 56 8.03 4.72 -2.53
CA ARG A 56 8.13 5.83 -1.57
C ARG A 56 7.78 7.16 -2.23
N ARG A 57 8.35 7.45 -3.40
CA ARG A 57 8.03 8.68 -4.12
C ARG A 57 6.56 8.71 -4.53
N ALA A 58 6.02 7.58 -5.01
CA ALA A 58 4.62 7.47 -5.40
C ALA A 58 3.68 7.79 -4.23
N VAL A 59 3.90 7.22 -3.04
CA VAL A 59 3.03 7.49 -1.88
C VAL A 59 3.18 8.92 -1.36
N LYS A 60 4.39 9.49 -1.38
CA LYS A 60 4.64 10.85 -0.87
C LYS A 60 4.13 11.95 -1.80
N ARG A 61 4.17 11.73 -3.12
CA ARG A 61 3.85 12.74 -4.14
C ARG A 61 2.63 12.38 -4.98
N SER A 62 1.78 11.48 -4.47
CA SER A 62 0.62 11.00 -5.22
C SER A 62 -0.37 12.14 -5.50
N PRO A 63 -0.81 12.32 -6.76
CA PRO A 63 -1.94 13.20 -7.05
C PRO A 63 -3.26 12.69 -6.44
N ARG A 64 -3.31 11.40 -6.06
CA ARG A 64 -4.48 10.77 -5.41
C ARG A 64 -4.54 11.06 -3.92
N ARG A 65 -3.57 11.78 -3.34
CA ARG A 65 -3.50 12.10 -1.91
C ARG A 65 -4.80 12.69 -1.36
N ARG A 66 -5.38 13.64 -2.10
CA ARG A 66 -6.67 14.26 -1.73
C ARG A 66 -7.81 13.24 -1.65
N CYS A 67 -7.83 12.24 -2.54
CA CYS A 67 -8.82 11.17 -2.49
C CYS A 67 -8.64 10.29 -1.24
N TRP A 68 -7.39 9.95 -0.91
CA TRP A 68 -7.09 9.15 0.28
C TRP A 68 -7.58 9.86 1.54
N GLU A 69 -7.23 11.14 1.69
CA GLU A 69 -7.63 11.98 2.84
C GLU A 69 -9.15 12.11 2.94
N ALA A 70 -9.84 12.35 1.83
CA ALA A 70 -11.29 12.49 1.80
C ALA A 70 -12.04 11.19 2.19
N ASN A 71 -11.45 10.02 1.95
CA ASN A 71 -12.05 8.72 2.28
C ASN A 71 -11.49 8.08 3.55
N THR A 72 -10.57 8.76 4.24
CA THR A 72 -9.91 8.23 5.44
C THR A 72 -10.88 8.16 6.61
N ARG A 73 -10.87 7.03 7.31
CA ARG A 73 -11.51 6.84 8.62
C ARG A 73 -10.42 6.58 9.65
N GLY A 74 -10.20 7.54 10.55
CA GLY A 74 -9.12 7.47 11.55
C GLY A 74 -7.74 7.77 10.96
N ALA A 75 -6.77 6.89 11.17
CA ALA A 75 -5.37 7.12 10.79
C ALA A 75 -5.05 6.54 9.40
N LEU A 76 -4.47 7.35 8.51
CA LEU A 76 -3.93 6.93 7.21
C LEU A 76 -2.60 6.21 7.39
N MET A 77 -2.43 5.06 6.74
CA MET A 77 -1.25 4.22 6.85
C MET A 77 -0.86 3.60 5.50
N TYR A 78 0.37 3.11 5.41
CA TYR A 78 0.99 2.64 4.17
C TYR A 78 1.48 1.22 4.33
N SER A 79 1.22 0.39 3.33
CA SER A 79 1.77 -0.96 3.22
C SER A 79 2.38 -1.16 1.85
N PHE A 80 3.29 -2.11 1.75
CA PHE A 80 3.95 -2.41 0.49
C PHE A 80 4.29 -3.89 0.34
N LEU A 81 4.40 -4.34 -0.89
CA LEU A 81 4.87 -5.66 -1.27
C LEU A 81 6.04 -5.49 -2.23
N VAL A 82 7.20 -6.00 -1.82
CA VAL A 82 8.39 -6.15 -2.65
C VAL A 82 8.60 -7.63 -2.90
N ASP A 83 8.72 -8.00 -4.17
CA ASP A 83 9.09 -9.32 -4.64
C ASP A 83 10.23 -9.19 -5.65
N GLY A 84 11.39 -9.78 -5.31
CA GLY A 84 12.58 -9.73 -6.15
C GLY A 84 12.51 -10.60 -7.41
N GLN A 85 11.47 -11.43 -7.54
CA GLN A 85 11.25 -12.28 -8.73
C GLN A 85 10.35 -11.61 -9.76
N LEU A 86 9.66 -10.53 -9.40
CA LEU A 86 8.76 -9.83 -10.31
C LEU A 86 9.49 -8.73 -11.08
N ASP A 87 9.28 -8.71 -12.39
CA ASP A 87 9.56 -7.55 -13.23
C ASP A 87 8.39 -6.56 -13.18
N GLU A 88 8.50 -5.45 -13.91
CA GLU A 88 7.46 -4.43 -13.96
C GLU A 88 6.12 -4.98 -14.46
N ALA A 89 6.12 -5.89 -15.44
CA ALA A 89 4.90 -6.50 -15.94
C ALA A 89 4.23 -7.36 -14.87
N GLY A 90 5.01 -8.14 -14.11
CA GLY A 90 4.57 -8.94 -12.98
C GLY A 90 3.95 -8.08 -11.87
N TYR A 91 4.61 -6.98 -11.48
CA TYR A 91 4.03 -6.06 -10.50
C TYR A 91 2.72 -5.43 -10.96
N ARG A 92 2.61 -5.04 -12.24
CA ARG A 92 1.38 -4.49 -12.81
C ARG A 92 0.25 -5.53 -12.86
N ALA A 93 0.58 -6.77 -13.21
CA ALA A 93 -0.39 -7.87 -13.19
C ALA A 93 -0.91 -8.12 -11.76
N LEU A 94 -0.01 -8.14 -10.78
CA LEU A 94 -0.35 -8.29 -9.37
C LEU A 94 -1.23 -7.14 -8.87
N GLU A 95 -0.87 -5.88 -9.16
CA GLU A 95 -1.68 -4.71 -8.82
C GLU A 95 -3.09 -4.80 -9.42
N LYS A 96 -3.18 -5.16 -10.71
CA LYS A 96 -4.46 -5.33 -11.40
C LYS A 96 -5.29 -6.46 -10.79
N GLU A 97 -4.68 -7.58 -10.42
CA GLU A 97 -5.36 -8.70 -9.77
C GLU A 97 -5.94 -8.27 -8.42
N ILE A 98 -5.14 -7.64 -7.56
CA ILE A 98 -5.60 -7.15 -6.25
C ILE A 98 -6.76 -6.18 -6.43
N ARG A 99 -6.67 -5.25 -7.39
CA ARG A 99 -7.75 -4.31 -7.65
C ARG A 99 -9.01 -4.97 -8.18
N GLY A 100 -8.87 -6.03 -8.99
CA GLY A 100 -10.00 -6.85 -9.44
C GLY A 100 -10.75 -7.53 -8.28
N LYS A 101 -10.05 -7.86 -7.19
CA LYS A 101 -10.65 -8.42 -5.96
C LYS A 101 -11.39 -7.38 -5.12
N TYR A 102 -11.12 -6.08 -5.32
CA TYR A 102 -11.68 -4.99 -4.53
C TYR A 102 -12.26 -3.85 -5.39
N PRO A 103 -13.33 -4.10 -6.16
CA PRO A 103 -13.94 -3.10 -7.04
C PRO A 103 -14.47 -1.85 -6.31
N GLN A 104 -14.76 -1.98 -5.01
CA GLN A 104 -15.27 -0.89 -4.16
C GLN A 104 -14.19 0.03 -3.57
N VAL A 105 -12.90 -0.20 -3.88
CA VAL A 105 -11.82 0.67 -3.39
C VAL A 105 -12.02 2.09 -3.93
N PRO A 106 -12.09 3.11 -3.04
CA PRO A 106 -12.59 4.42 -3.40
C PRO A 106 -11.61 5.26 -4.23
N CYS A 107 -10.30 4.97 -4.15
CA CYS A 107 -9.28 5.70 -4.87
C CYS A 107 -8.52 4.80 -5.84
N GLY A 108 -7.87 5.45 -6.81
CA GLY A 108 -7.02 4.76 -7.77
C GLY A 108 -7.72 4.30 -9.04
N GLN A 109 -9.06 4.38 -9.11
CA GLN A 109 -9.83 4.10 -10.32
C GLN A 109 -9.47 5.08 -11.45
N ARG A 110 -8.69 4.59 -12.42
CA ARG A 110 -8.51 5.07 -13.79
C ARG A 110 -8.06 3.89 -14.62
#